data_AF-A0A1Q8L438-F1
#
_entry.id   AF-A0A1Q8L438-F1
#
_cell.length_a   1.000
_cell.length_b   1.000
_cell.length_c   1.000
_cell.angle_alpha   90.00
_cell.angle_beta   90.00
_cell.angle_gamma   90.00
#
_symmetry.space_group_name_H-M   'P 1'
#
loop_
_entity.id
_entity.type
_entity.pdbx_description
1 polymer ?
#
loop_
_entity_poly.entity_id
_entity_poly.type
_entity_poly.pdbx_seq_one_letter_code
_entity_poly.pdbx_strand_id
1 'polypeptide(L)'
;MTRYVVVGAGAVGATLAAELHLAGREVVLVARGAQLAALRGGLRYLRPEGERRVGVPAAAQDEVTLRADDVLLLATKAQDADAALAHWAARPVADGTAAVSLPVVVLQNGLDTERAALRRFTTVYGAVVRSPTAYLTPGEVVSPGAPAAGLVWLGRYPAGRDARAEEIAADLTAARHPTQLVDDVPRWKAGKLPQVLGNALDALYPPGRLRERAAAALRAEAREVYRAAGVDPADHRAESTADLGSLVVRPVPGAPAAGRSTWQSLRRGVSPETDFLNGEIVLLAGLHGTTAPRNAAVADRVRRAVADGAGAHDLDDADLAATLPSVSVLVDAGALAAELAGDTPPVLLDVRWALGDPHGREHHRAGHLPGAVYVPLDTELAAHSDDPRDGRHPLPDVAALQTAARRWGVRADRPVVVYDATGGLAAGRAWWLLRWAGHDDVRLLDGGLAAWTAAGLPVESGDVPDPEPGDVVLTGGALPVLDADSAAALARDGLLLDARAGERYRGETEPVDPRAGHVPGAVSAPTGGNLAPDGRFRDPAALRARFAALGALDRPVGVYCGSGVTAAHQVAALAAVGVRAALYPGSWSAWSNDPARPVATGARP
;
A
#
# COMPACT_ATOMS: atom_id res chain seq x y z
N MET A 1 -4.46 46.19 -9.22
CA MET A 1 -3.33 45.28 -9.53
C MET A 1 -3.57 44.10 -8.63
N THR A 2 -3.69 42.88 -9.15
CA THR A 2 -4.21 41.75 -8.37
C THR A 2 -3.46 41.56 -7.06
N ARG A 3 -4.21 41.44 -5.96
CA ARG A 3 -3.70 41.16 -4.63
C ARG A 3 -4.04 39.72 -4.24
N TYR A 4 -3.06 38.98 -3.75
CA TYR A 4 -3.26 37.60 -3.32
C TYR A 4 -3.49 37.53 -1.81
N VAL A 5 -4.64 36.99 -1.40
CA VAL A 5 -4.93 36.67 0.00
C VAL A 5 -4.69 35.19 0.21
N VAL A 6 -3.54 34.85 0.81
CA VAL A 6 -3.12 33.46 1.02
C VAL A 6 -3.71 32.94 2.32
N VAL A 7 -4.76 32.14 2.22
CA VAL A 7 -5.51 31.59 3.35
C VAL A 7 -4.81 30.33 3.85
N GLY A 8 -3.94 30.48 4.87
CA GLY A 8 -3.24 29.38 5.52
C GLY A 8 -1.72 29.47 5.40
N ALA A 9 -1.06 29.92 6.46
CA ALA A 9 0.39 30.07 6.52
C ALA A 9 1.18 28.79 6.85
N GLY A 10 0.79 27.66 6.25
CA GLY A 10 1.57 26.42 6.28
C GLY A 10 2.71 26.43 5.25
N ALA A 11 3.37 25.28 5.05
CA ALA A 11 4.55 25.17 4.16
C ALA A 11 4.31 25.72 2.74
N VAL A 12 3.25 25.25 2.07
CA VAL A 12 2.90 25.68 0.70
C VAL A 12 2.45 27.14 0.67
N GLY A 13 1.53 27.54 1.54
CA GLY A 13 1.00 28.90 1.56
C GLY A 13 2.06 29.96 1.86
N ALA A 14 2.92 29.74 2.84
CA ALA A 14 4.01 30.66 3.15
C ALA A 14 5.09 30.70 2.04
N THR A 15 5.36 29.59 1.36
CA THR A 15 6.26 29.57 0.20
C THR A 15 5.71 30.38 -0.97
N LEU A 16 4.43 30.16 -1.33
CA LEU A 16 3.75 30.92 -2.37
C LEU A 16 3.72 32.42 -2.03
N ALA A 17 3.36 32.76 -0.79
CA ALA A 17 3.30 34.15 -0.35
C ALA A 17 4.66 34.84 -0.39
N ALA A 18 5.73 34.15 0.02
CA ALA A 18 7.09 34.66 -0.04
C ALA A 18 7.55 34.90 -1.48
N GLU A 19 7.36 33.94 -2.38
CA GLU A 19 7.80 34.09 -3.77
C GLU A 19 6.96 35.11 -4.55
N LEU A 20 5.65 35.20 -4.32
CA LEU A 20 4.79 36.24 -4.91
C LEU A 20 5.22 37.63 -4.44
N HIS A 21 5.49 37.80 -3.13
CA HIS A 21 5.96 39.06 -2.57
C HIS A 21 7.33 39.45 -3.14
N LEU A 22 8.27 38.50 -3.24
CA LEU A 22 9.58 38.72 -3.84
C LEU A 22 9.51 39.05 -5.34
N ALA A 23 8.47 38.60 -6.04
CA ALA A 23 8.17 38.96 -7.43
C ALA A 23 7.42 40.30 -7.55
N GLY A 24 7.24 41.05 -6.46
CA GLY A 24 6.62 42.37 -6.46
C GLY A 24 5.09 42.36 -6.51
N ARG A 25 4.44 41.23 -6.21
CA ARG A 25 2.97 41.13 -6.13
C ARG A 25 2.49 41.57 -4.75
N GLU A 26 1.30 42.16 -4.70
CA GLU A 26 0.67 42.49 -3.41
C GLU A 26 0.13 41.20 -2.78
N VAL A 27 0.53 40.91 -1.55
CA VAL A 27 0.20 39.66 -0.85
C VAL A 27 -0.17 39.96 0.59
N VAL A 28 -1.20 39.27 1.09
CA VAL A 28 -1.51 39.16 2.52
C VAL A 28 -1.53 37.68 2.89
N LEU A 29 -0.67 37.29 3.82
CA LEU A 29 -0.58 35.92 4.34
C LEU A 29 -1.42 35.77 5.61
N VAL A 30 -2.50 34.98 5.53
CA VAL A 30 -3.38 34.74 6.66
C VAL A 30 -2.80 33.65 7.55
N ALA A 31 -2.56 34.00 8.82
CA ALA A 31 -1.98 33.11 9.82
C ALA A 31 -2.74 33.22 11.16
N ARG A 32 -2.43 32.32 12.10
CA ARG A 32 -2.97 32.34 13.46
C ARG A 32 -1.92 31.92 14.49
N GLY A 33 -2.16 32.25 15.76
CA GLY A 33 -1.35 31.80 16.89
C GLY A 33 0.14 32.13 16.76
N ALA A 34 1.00 31.19 17.18
CA ALA A 34 2.45 31.36 17.15
C ALA A 34 3.01 31.65 15.75
N GLN A 35 2.38 31.11 14.69
CA GLN A 35 2.80 31.37 13.32
C GLN A 35 2.59 32.84 12.94
N LEU A 36 1.44 33.41 13.27
CA LEU A 36 1.17 34.84 13.01
C LEU A 36 2.14 35.74 13.78
N ALA A 37 2.35 35.44 15.06
CA ALA A 37 3.27 36.20 15.91
C ALA A 37 4.69 36.22 15.33
N ALA A 38 5.18 35.08 14.85
CA ALA A 38 6.49 34.97 14.23
C ALA A 38 6.57 35.70 12.88
N LEU A 39 5.53 35.57 12.03
CA LEU A 39 5.48 36.20 10.70
C LEU A 39 5.46 37.73 10.76
N ARG A 40 4.91 38.33 11.82
CA ARG A 40 4.98 39.79 12.04
C ARG A 40 6.43 40.30 12.19
N GLY A 41 7.37 39.43 12.60
CA GLY A 41 8.81 39.70 12.63
C GLY A 41 9.56 39.34 11.33
N GLY A 42 8.84 38.93 10.28
CA GLY A 42 9.40 38.49 9.00
C GLY A 42 9.66 36.98 8.95
N LEU A 43 9.25 36.37 7.83
CA LEU A 43 9.42 34.95 7.54
C LEU A 43 10.90 34.62 7.31
N ARG A 44 11.43 33.65 8.05
CA ARG A 44 12.70 33.00 7.76
C ARG A 44 12.48 31.99 6.63
N TYR A 45 12.99 32.29 5.45
CA TYR A 45 12.76 31.51 4.23
C TYR A 45 14.08 30.91 3.75
N LEU A 46 14.20 29.59 3.85
CA LEU A 46 15.41 28.85 3.51
C LEU A 46 15.25 28.16 2.17
N ARG A 47 16.20 28.39 1.27
CA ARG A 47 16.28 27.75 -0.05
C ARG A 47 17.71 27.26 -0.31
N PRO A 48 17.95 26.45 -1.36
CA PRO A 48 19.29 25.98 -1.70
C PRO A 48 20.29 27.12 -1.93
N GLU A 49 19.83 28.28 -2.39
CA GLU A 49 20.68 29.46 -2.60
C GLU A 49 21.04 30.20 -1.30
N GLY A 50 20.36 29.89 -0.18
CA GLY A 50 20.61 30.49 1.12
C GLY A 50 19.35 30.90 1.87
N GLU A 51 19.57 31.46 3.07
CA GLU A 51 18.53 31.99 3.94
C GLU A 51 18.19 33.44 3.58
N ARG A 52 16.90 33.78 3.61
CA ARG A 52 16.40 35.15 3.49
C ARG A 52 15.36 35.43 4.55
N ARG A 53 15.30 36.67 5.04
CA ARG A 53 14.19 37.16 5.85
C ARG A 53 13.24 37.97 4.99
N VAL A 54 12.01 37.48 4.81
CA VAL A 54 11.02 38.06 3.91
C VAL A 54 9.89 38.70 4.73
N GLY A 55 9.70 40.00 4.57
CA GLY A 55 8.66 40.79 5.24
C GLY A 55 7.28 40.65 4.61
N VAL A 56 6.78 39.43 4.42
CA VAL A 56 5.45 39.19 3.85
C VAL A 56 4.38 39.77 4.81
N PRO A 57 3.49 40.68 4.36
CA PRO A 57 2.40 41.17 5.21
C PRO A 57 1.56 40.00 5.73
N ALA A 58 1.47 39.86 7.05
CA ALA A 58 0.75 38.77 7.70
C ALA A 58 -0.33 39.29 8.65
N ALA A 59 -1.51 38.69 8.59
CA ALA A 59 -2.69 39.13 9.31
C ALA A 59 -3.48 37.94 9.86
N ALA A 60 -4.21 38.15 10.96
CA ALA A 60 -5.29 37.25 11.34
C ALA A 60 -6.45 37.35 10.33
N GLN A 61 -7.27 36.32 10.20
CA GLN A 61 -8.37 36.30 9.21
C GLN A 61 -9.31 37.52 9.35
N ASP A 62 -9.61 37.93 10.58
CA ASP A 62 -10.54 39.05 10.86
C ASP A 62 -9.90 40.43 10.65
N GLU A 63 -8.56 40.50 10.56
CA GLU A 63 -7.80 41.73 10.28
C GLU A 63 -7.78 42.04 8.76
N VAL A 64 -8.23 41.13 7.91
CA VAL A 64 -8.21 41.30 6.45
C VAL A 64 -9.50 41.97 5.95
N THR A 65 -9.33 43.15 5.37
CA THR A 65 -10.35 43.80 4.54
C THR A 65 -10.16 43.41 3.08
N LEU A 66 -11.16 42.77 2.50
CA LEU A 66 -11.14 42.33 1.11
C LEU A 66 -11.40 43.48 0.14
N ARG A 67 -10.84 43.37 -1.06
CA ARG A 67 -10.94 44.31 -2.18
C ARG A 67 -11.46 43.58 -3.41
N ALA A 68 -12.01 44.32 -4.37
CA ALA A 68 -12.59 43.75 -5.59
C ALA A 68 -11.55 43.08 -6.53
N ASP A 69 -10.27 43.40 -6.37
CA ASP A 69 -9.15 42.82 -7.15
C ASP A 69 -8.40 41.71 -6.40
N ASP A 70 -8.96 41.19 -5.32
CA ASP A 70 -8.39 40.07 -4.56
C ASP A 70 -8.56 38.72 -5.27
N VAL A 71 -7.57 37.85 -5.10
CA VAL A 71 -7.66 36.42 -5.38
C VAL A 71 -7.39 35.65 -4.09
N LEU A 72 -8.32 34.79 -3.68
CA LEU A 72 -8.15 33.95 -2.49
C LEU A 72 -7.37 32.70 -2.88
N LEU A 73 -6.19 32.50 -2.29
CA LEU A 73 -5.42 31.26 -2.44
C LEU A 73 -5.65 30.38 -1.20
N LEU A 74 -6.42 29.31 -1.34
CA LEU A 74 -6.76 28.42 -0.24
C LEU A 74 -5.63 27.40 -0.02
N ALA A 75 -4.82 27.64 1.01
CA ALA A 75 -3.64 26.86 1.39
C ALA A 75 -3.80 26.14 2.75
N THR A 76 -5.02 26.07 3.28
CA THR A 76 -5.34 25.30 4.48
C THR A 76 -5.27 23.80 4.20
N LYS A 77 -5.32 22.98 5.26
CA LYS A 77 -5.51 21.53 5.13
C LYS A 77 -6.92 21.23 4.62
N ALA A 78 -7.09 20.14 3.87
CA ALA A 78 -8.40 19.74 3.32
C ALA A 78 -9.50 19.64 4.41
N GLN A 79 -9.16 19.10 5.58
CA GLN A 79 -10.07 19.02 6.74
C GLN A 79 -10.53 20.37 7.30
N ASP A 80 -9.76 21.43 7.09
CA ASP A 80 -10.09 22.80 7.54
C ASP A 80 -10.73 23.62 6.40
N ALA A 81 -10.81 23.07 5.19
CA ALA A 81 -11.18 23.82 3.99
C ALA A 81 -12.63 24.29 4.03
N ASP A 82 -13.56 23.45 4.48
CA ASP A 82 -14.99 23.80 4.50
C ASP A 82 -15.28 25.00 5.42
N ALA A 83 -14.70 24.99 6.62
CA ALA A 83 -14.83 26.09 7.58
C ALA A 83 -14.18 27.38 7.05
N ALA A 84 -12.99 27.28 6.44
CA ALA A 84 -12.33 28.42 5.82
C ALA A 84 -13.17 28.99 4.66
N LEU A 85 -13.67 28.14 3.76
CA LEU A 85 -14.52 28.54 2.65
C LEU A 85 -15.81 29.23 3.14
N ALA A 86 -16.45 28.70 4.18
CA ALA A 86 -17.64 29.33 4.78
C ALA A 86 -17.34 30.72 5.36
N HIS A 87 -16.23 30.86 6.09
CA HIS A 87 -15.80 32.15 6.64
C HIS A 87 -15.55 33.18 5.53
N TRP A 88 -14.72 32.83 4.53
CA TRP A 88 -14.33 33.75 3.48
C TRP A 88 -15.50 34.09 2.54
N ALA A 89 -16.36 33.14 2.22
CA ALA A 89 -17.53 33.35 1.37
C ALA A 89 -18.45 34.48 1.86
N ALA A 90 -18.60 34.63 3.17
CA ALA A 90 -19.46 35.63 3.79
C ALA A 90 -18.82 37.01 3.93
N ARG A 91 -17.52 37.17 3.64
CA ARG A 91 -16.81 38.43 3.83
C ARG A 91 -17.31 39.49 2.83
N PRO A 92 -17.52 40.75 3.27
CA PRO A 92 -18.01 41.81 2.39
C PRO A 92 -16.94 42.22 1.37
N VAL A 93 -17.37 42.45 0.13
CA VAL A 93 -16.56 42.97 -0.99
C VAL A 93 -17.42 43.91 -1.80
N ALA A 94 -17.13 45.22 -1.75
CA ALA A 94 -17.99 46.25 -2.32
C ALA A 94 -19.46 46.07 -1.87
N ASP A 95 -20.41 46.02 -2.81
CA ASP A 95 -21.84 45.84 -2.53
C ASP A 95 -22.27 44.36 -2.39
N GLY A 96 -21.31 43.42 -2.43
CA GLY A 96 -21.56 41.99 -2.38
C GLY A 96 -20.69 41.25 -1.36
N THR A 97 -20.57 39.95 -1.56
CA THR A 97 -19.72 39.08 -0.74
C THR A 97 -18.61 38.48 -1.60
N ALA A 98 -17.53 38.04 -0.95
CA ALA A 98 -16.42 37.39 -1.61
C ALA A 98 -16.85 36.16 -2.43
N ALA A 99 -17.86 35.43 -1.96
CA ALA A 99 -18.46 34.30 -2.67
C ALA A 99 -18.86 34.61 -4.12
N VAL A 100 -19.39 35.81 -4.36
CA VAL A 100 -19.89 36.21 -5.69
C VAL A 100 -18.85 37.05 -6.43
N SER A 101 -18.07 37.85 -5.70
CA SER A 101 -17.19 38.85 -6.28
C SER A 101 -15.76 38.38 -6.53
N LEU A 102 -15.25 37.40 -5.77
CA LEU A 102 -13.84 37.02 -5.82
C LEU A 102 -13.65 35.57 -6.27
N PRO A 103 -12.58 35.29 -7.03
CA PRO A 103 -12.15 33.94 -7.29
C PRO A 103 -11.47 33.30 -6.08
N VAL A 104 -11.70 32.00 -5.91
CA VAL A 104 -10.92 31.15 -4.99
C VAL A 104 -10.13 30.11 -5.77
N VAL A 105 -8.83 30.01 -5.48
CA VAL A 105 -7.93 28.99 -6.02
C VAL A 105 -7.68 27.93 -4.93
N VAL A 106 -8.08 26.70 -5.19
CA VAL A 106 -7.97 25.57 -4.28
C VAL A 106 -6.63 24.87 -4.50
N LEU A 107 -5.74 24.91 -3.51
CA LEU A 107 -4.37 24.37 -3.63
C LEU A 107 -4.20 22.98 -2.99
N GLN A 108 -5.18 22.51 -2.25
CA GLN A 108 -5.13 21.26 -1.49
C GLN A 108 -4.91 20.03 -2.37
N ASN A 109 -4.45 18.94 -1.78
CA ASN A 109 -4.52 17.62 -2.44
C ASN A 109 -5.93 17.02 -2.28
N GLY A 110 -6.20 15.93 -3.00
CA GLY A 110 -7.51 15.28 -3.01
C GLY A 110 -8.42 15.81 -4.11
N LEU A 111 -9.68 15.38 -4.08
CA LEU A 111 -10.67 15.64 -5.14
C LEU A 111 -11.91 16.40 -4.64
N ASP A 112 -12.09 16.53 -3.33
CA ASP A 112 -13.35 17.03 -2.75
C ASP A 112 -13.39 18.55 -2.52
N THR A 113 -12.24 19.19 -2.31
CA THR A 113 -12.23 20.60 -1.84
C THR A 113 -12.80 21.57 -2.88
N GLU A 114 -12.52 21.35 -4.17
CA GLU A 114 -13.09 22.16 -5.26
C GLU A 114 -14.62 22.03 -5.33
N ARG A 115 -15.17 20.84 -5.04
CA ARG A 115 -16.62 20.62 -4.97
C ARG A 115 -17.23 21.34 -3.77
N ALA A 116 -16.56 21.33 -2.62
CA ALA A 116 -16.97 22.10 -1.45
C ALA A 116 -16.92 23.61 -1.69
N ALA A 117 -15.94 24.09 -2.46
CA ALA A 117 -15.84 25.49 -2.87
C ALA A 117 -16.97 25.91 -3.81
N LEU A 118 -17.34 25.08 -4.79
CA LEU A 118 -18.45 25.36 -5.73
C LEU A 118 -19.82 25.51 -5.05
N ARG A 119 -20.00 24.96 -3.84
CA ARG A 119 -21.23 25.19 -3.06
C ARG A 119 -21.38 26.64 -2.59
N ARG A 120 -20.30 27.43 -2.62
CA ARG A 120 -20.22 28.76 -1.99
C ARG A 120 -19.72 29.84 -2.94
N PHE A 121 -18.71 29.55 -3.77
CA PHE A 121 -18.08 30.52 -4.65
C PHE A 121 -18.55 30.38 -6.10
N THR A 122 -18.80 31.49 -6.77
CA THR A 122 -19.18 31.54 -8.19
C THR A 122 -18.01 31.26 -9.12
N THR A 123 -16.80 31.63 -8.71
CA THR A 123 -15.56 31.42 -9.47
C THR A 123 -14.58 30.60 -8.66
N VAL A 124 -14.40 29.34 -9.06
CA VAL A 124 -13.48 28.39 -8.43
C VAL A 124 -12.43 27.95 -9.45
N TYR A 125 -11.16 28.03 -9.06
CA TYR A 125 -10.05 27.40 -9.75
C TYR A 125 -9.53 26.22 -8.95
N GLY A 126 -9.26 25.12 -9.62
CA GLY A 126 -8.48 24.02 -9.05
C GLY A 126 -7.01 24.23 -9.36
N ALA A 127 -6.14 23.86 -8.42
CA ALA A 127 -4.71 23.84 -8.67
C ALA A 127 -4.07 22.54 -8.19
N VAL A 128 -3.16 22.01 -8.99
CA VAL A 128 -2.30 20.88 -8.63
C VAL A 128 -0.92 21.45 -8.32
N VAL A 129 -0.56 21.52 -7.03
CA VAL A 129 0.72 22.14 -6.62
C VAL A 129 1.79 21.10 -6.28
N ARG A 130 2.85 20.98 -7.08
CA ARG A 130 4.05 20.21 -6.72
C ARG A 130 5.09 21.15 -6.16
N SER A 131 5.10 21.33 -4.84
CA SER A 131 6.05 22.21 -4.16
C SER A 131 6.65 21.47 -2.95
N PRO A 132 7.89 20.95 -3.07
CA PRO A 132 8.57 20.32 -1.95
C PRO A 132 8.90 21.42 -0.94
N THR A 133 8.17 21.46 0.16
CA THR A 133 8.28 22.50 1.19
C THR A 133 8.04 21.90 2.57
N ALA A 134 8.66 22.50 3.58
CA ALA A 134 8.50 22.09 4.97
C ALA A 134 8.26 23.27 5.89
N TYR A 135 7.40 23.03 6.88
CA TYR A 135 7.06 23.94 7.96
C TYR A 135 7.11 23.17 9.26
N LEU A 136 8.13 23.37 10.08
CA LEU A 136 8.27 22.68 11.37
C LEU A 136 8.28 23.66 12.54
N THR A 137 8.92 24.81 12.34
CA THR A 137 9.08 25.86 13.35
C THR A 137 8.25 27.08 12.95
N PRO A 138 7.48 27.69 13.87
CA PRO A 138 6.80 28.94 13.60
C PRO A 138 7.72 30.03 13.05
N GLY A 139 7.30 30.72 11.98
CA GLY A 139 8.06 31.76 11.29
C GLY A 139 9.15 31.26 10.35
N GLU A 140 9.29 29.94 10.15
CA GLU A 140 10.30 29.36 9.28
C GLU A 140 9.67 28.45 8.21
N VAL A 141 10.13 28.59 6.97
CA VAL A 141 9.79 27.65 5.89
C VAL A 141 11.03 27.29 5.08
N VAL A 142 11.16 25.99 4.80
CA VAL A 142 12.22 25.41 3.97
C VAL A 142 11.63 25.02 2.62
N SER A 143 12.18 25.55 1.54
CA SER A 143 11.76 25.28 0.15
C SER A 143 12.95 24.77 -0.67
N PRO A 144 13.22 23.45 -0.66
CA PRO A 144 14.37 22.82 -1.34
C PRO A 144 14.29 22.80 -2.86
N GLY A 145 13.16 23.17 -3.47
CA GLY A 145 13.03 23.21 -4.93
C GLY A 145 13.93 24.30 -5.54
N ALA A 146 14.67 23.97 -6.60
CA ALA A 146 15.45 24.93 -7.38
C ALA A 146 15.61 24.53 -8.87
N PRO A 147 15.68 25.52 -9.80
CA PRO A 147 15.48 26.97 -9.57
C PRO A 147 14.02 27.35 -9.24
N ALA A 148 13.04 26.54 -9.65
CA ALA A 148 11.63 26.71 -9.31
C ALA A 148 11.36 26.29 -7.85
N ALA A 149 10.50 27.03 -7.14
CA ALA A 149 10.03 26.67 -5.80
C ALA A 149 8.91 25.61 -5.83
N GLY A 150 8.23 25.48 -6.97
CA GLY A 150 7.23 24.45 -7.22
C GLY A 150 6.74 24.48 -8.67
N LEU A 151 5.86 23.56 -9.03
CA LEU A 151 5.13 23.52 -10.30
C LEU A 151 3.64 23.56 -10.01
N VAL A 152 2.87 24.19 -10.90
CA VAL A 152 1.42 24.30 -10.76
C VAL A 152 0.74 23.93 -12.06
N TRP A 153 -0.32 23.13 -11.98
CA TRP A 153 -1.32 23.02 -13.05
C TRP A 153 -2.59 23.69 -12.57
N LEU A 154 -3.09 24.67 -13.32
CA LEU A 154 -4.18 25.56 -12.92
C LEU A 154 -5.29 25.52 -13.98
N GLY A 155 -6.54 25.40 -13.54
CA GLY A 155 -7.69 25.46 -14.44
C GLY A 155 -8.93 25.95 -13.72
N ARG A 156 -9.90 26.47 -14.48
CA ARG A 156 -11.23 26.76 -13.96
C ARG A 156 -11.90 25.43 -13.61
N TYR A 157 -12.49 25.34 -12.43
CA TYR A 157 -13.17 24.13 -12.00
C TYR A 157 -14.67 24.21 -12.34
N PRO A 158 -15.28 23.15 -12.91
CA PRO A 158 -14.68 21.85 -13.24
C PRO A 158 -13.94 21.81 -14.59
N ALA A 159 -14.15 22.77 -15.49
CA ALA A 159 -13.52 22.79 -16.79
C ALA A 159 -13.26 24.20 -17.34
N GLY A 160 -12.27 24.29 -18.22
CA GLY A 160 -11.86 25.45 -18.99
C GLY A 160 -10.81 26.33 -18.33
N ARG A 161 -10.54 27.45 -18.98
CA ARG A 161 -9.65 28.53 -18.52
C ARG A 161 -10.23 29.87 -18.96
N ASP A 162 -9.83 30.93 -18.28
CA ASP A 162 -10.25 32.29 -18.58
C ASP A 162 -9.10 33.29 -18.36
N ALA A 163 -9.30 34.55 -18.73
CA ALA A 163 -8.28 35.59 -18.62
C ALA A 163 -7.76 35.78 -17.18
N ARG A 164 -8.59 35.48 -16.17
CA ARG A 164 -8.18 35.54 -14.78
C ARG A 164 -7.28 34.36 -14.41
N ALA A 165 -7.54 33.16 -14.91
CA ALA A 165 -6.61 32.04 -14.78
C ALA A 165 -5.25 32.33 -15.44
N GLU A 166 -5.25 32.98 -16.61
CA GLU A 166 -4.03 33.41 -17.31
C GLU A 166 -3.22 34.41 -16.50
N GLU A 167 -3.87 35.42 -15.90
CA GLU A 167 -3.22 36.38 -15.00
C GLU A 167 -2.58 35.67 -13.80
N ILE A 168 -3.33 34.79 -13.12
CA ILE A 168 -2.84 34.04 -11.96
C ILE A 168 -1.65 33.15 -12.36
N ALA A 169 -1.72 32.45 -13.49
CA ALA A 169 -0.65 31.59 -13.98
C ALA A 169 0.62 32.39 -14.31
N ALA A 170 0.48 33.57 -14.91
CA ALA A 170 1.60 34.46 -15.20
C ALA A 170 2.28 34.97 -13.92
N ASP A 171 1.49 35.38 -12.93
CA ASP A 171 2.00 35.86 -11.64
C ASP A 171 2.70 34.74 -10.86
N LEU A 172 2.13 33.54 -10.81
CA LEU A 172 2.75 32.37 -10.18
C LEU A 172 4.05 31.97 -10.90
N THR A 173 4.07 32.00 -12.22
CA THR A 173 5.27 31.70 -13.02
C THR A 173 6.38 32.72 -12.75
N ALA A 174 6.05 34.01 -12.71
CA ALA A 174 6.99 35.07 -12.32
C ALA A 174 7.50 34.89 -10.87
N ALA A 175 6.66 34.32 -10.00
CA ALA A 175 6.98 33.94 -8.63
C ALA A 175 7.58 32.53 -8.50
N ARG A 176 8.39 32.08 -9.47
CA ARG A 176 9.13 30.80 -9.45
C ARG A 176 8.26 29.54 -9.27
N HIS A 177 6.99 29.62 -9.64
CA HIS A 177 6.09 28.49 -9.74
C HIS A 177 5.63 28.35 -11.19
N PRO A 178 6.46 27.81 -12.11
CA PRO A 178 6.02 27.60 -13.49
C PRO A 178 4.66 26.92 -13.52
N THR A 179 3.70 27.61 -14.14
CA THR A 179 2.29 27.26 -14.10
C THR A 179 1.79 26.92 -15.49
N GLN A 180 1.31 25.69 -15.68
CA GLN A 180 0.61 25.27 -16.88
C GLN A 180 -0.90 25.46 -16.68
N LEU A 181 -1.55 26.12 -17.63
CA LEU A 181 -3.01 26.15 -17.71
C LEU A 181 -3.53 24.84 -18.29
N VAL A 182 -4.61 24.32 -17.70
CA VAL A 182 -5.26 23.07 -18.10
C VAL A 182 -6.77 23.28 -18.16
N ASP A 183 -7.43 22.70 -19.17
CA ASP A 183 -8.88 22.82 -19.35
C ASP A 183 -9.66 21.78 -18.52
N ASP A 184 -8.98 20.79 -17.96
CA ASP A 184 -9.56 19.61 -17.30
C ASP A 184 -8.93 19.36 -15.93
N VAL A 185 -8.81 20.40 -15.10
CA VAL A 185 -8.11 20.29 -13.81
C VAL A 185 -8.53 19.11 -12.90
N PRO A 186 -9.80 18.61 -12.88
CA PRO A 186 -10.13 17.39 -12.14
C PRO A 186 -9.28 16.17 -12.52
N ARG A 187 -8.96 16.01 -13.81
CA ARG A 187 -8.11 14.92 -14.35
C ARG A 187 -6.67 15.02 -13.83
N TRP A 188 -6.15 16.24 -13.75
CA TRP A 188 -4.85 16.52 -13.12
C TRP A 188 -4.85 16.26 -11.61
N LYS A 189 -5.94 16.58 -10.91
CA LYS A 189 -6.08 16.27 -9.48
C LYS A 189 -6.09 14.76 -9.25
N ALA A 190 -6.85 14.03 -10.07
CA ALA A 190 -6.91 12.58 -10.06
C ALA A 190 -5.55 11.93 -10.32
N GLY A 191 -4.75 12.48 -11.26
CA GLY A 191 -3.40 11.96 -11.53
C GLY A 191 -2.39 12.22 -10.40
N LYS A 192 -2.59 13.24 -9.57
CA LYS A 192 -1.73 13.51 -8.41
C LYS A 192 -2.07 12.64 -7.20
N LEU A 193 -3.35 12.33 -6.98
CA LEU A 193 -3.79 11.63 -5.77
C LEU A 193 -3.03 10.31 -5.52
N PRO A 194 -2.84 9.39 -6.49
CA PRO A 194 -2.03 8.18 -6.29
C PRO A 194 -0.58 8.45 -5.85
N GLN A 195 0.00 9.59 -6.21
CA GLN A 195 1.37 9.96 -5.85
C GLN A 195 1.52 10.29 -4.35
N VAL A 196 0.40 10.63 -3.67
CA VAL A 196 0.39 11.04 -2.26
C VAL A 196 -0.21 10.00 -1.31
N LEU A 197 -0.78 8.89 -1.81
CA LEU A 197 -1.36 7.81 -0.98
C LEU A 197 -0.33 7.13 -0.07
N GLY A 198 0.94 7.09 -0.49
CA GLY A 198 2.03 6.54 0.30
C GLY A 198 2.53 7.46 1.42
N ASN A 199 2.04 8.71 1.52
CA ASN A 199 2.53 9.65 2.52
C ASN A 199 2.19 9.23 3.95
N ALA A 200 1.08 8.52 4.15
CA ALA A 200 0.72 7.94 5.45
C ALA A 200 1.74 6.88 5.88
N LEU A 201 2.15 6.01 4.95
CA LEU A 201 3.16 4.99 5.20
C LEU A 201 4.53 5.62 5.51
N ASP A 202 4.94 6.63 4.73
CA ASP A 202 6.17 7.37 4.97
C ASP A 202 6.15 8.11 6.32
N ALA A 203 4.98 8.52 6.80
CA ALA A 203 4.85 9.20 8.08
C ALA A 203 4.98 8.25 9.27
N LEU A 204 4.44 7.04 9.15
CA LEU A 204 4.33 6.08 10.24
C LEU A 204 5.49 5.10 10.34
N TYR A 205 6.12 4.75 9.21
CA TYR A 205 7.11 3.67 9.13
C TYR A 205 8.44 4.15 8.53
N PRO A 206 9.59 3.66 9.03
CA PRO A 206 10.89 3.97 8.45
C PRO A 206 11.00 3.41 7.00
N PRO A 207 11.97 3.91 6.21
CA PRO A 207 12.26 3.34 4.89
C PRO A 207 12.54 1.83 4.96
N GLY A 208 11.86 1.08 4.10
CA GLY A 208 11.97 -0.38 4.02
C GLY A 208 11.20 -0.94 2.83
N ARG A 209 11.57 -2.16 2.41
CA ARG A 209 10.99 -2.83 1.24
C ARG A 209 9.49 -3.08 1.39
N LEU A 210 9.02 -3.44 2.60
CA LEU A 210 7.61 -3.65 2.85
C LEU A 210 6.80 -2.35 2.69
N ARG A 211 7.33 -1.23 3.19
CA ARG A 211 6.74 0.10 3.00
C ARG A 211 6.61 0.50 1.52
N GLU A 212 7.63 0.21 0.73
CA GLU A 212 7.63 0.50 -0.72
C GLU A 212 6.59 -0.34 -1.47
N ARG A 213 6.52 -1.65 -1.17
CA ARG A 213 5.50 -2.57 -1.70
C ARG A 213 4.09 -2.13 -1.30
N ALA A 214 3.90 -1.78 -0.04
CA ALA A 214 2.62 -1.28 0.47
C ALA A 214 2.21 -0.01 -0.28
N ALA A 215 3.11 0.96 -0.47
CA ALA A 215 2.82 2.17 -1.23
C ALA A 215 2.47 1.87 -2.70
N ALA A 216 3.13 0.89 -3.33
CA ALA A 216 2.80 0.43 -4.67
C ALA A 216 1.40 -0.22 -4.73
N ALA A 217 1.08 -1.07 -3.75
CA ALA A 217 -0.22 -1.74 -3.65
C ALA A 217 -1.38 -0.75 -3.45
N LEU A 218 -1.19 0.32 -2.66
CA LEU A 218 -2.18 1.40 -2.52
C LEU A 218 -2.44 2.12 -3.86
N ARG A 219 -1.40 2.35 -4.66
CA ARG A 219 -1.51 2.97 -5.99
C ARG A 219 -2.20 2.05 -6.99
N ALA A 220 -1.91 0.76 -6.95
CA ALA A 220 -2.56 -0.23 -7.79
C ALA A 220 -4.07 -0.29 -7.51
N GLU A 221 -4.46 -0.39 -6.23
CA GLU A 221 -5.87 -0.37 -5.80
C GLU A 221 -6.58 0.93 -6.23
N ALA A 222 -5.93 2.09 -6.07
CA ALA A 222 -6.50 3.36 -6.52
C ALA A 222 -6.75 3.39 -8.04
N ARG A 223 -5.89 2.78 -8.86
CA ARG A 223 -6.10 2.68 -10.32
C ARG A 223 -7.27 1.76 -10.67
N GLU A 224 -7.47 0.68 -9.90
CA GLU A 224 -8.62 -0.21 -10.07
C GLU A 224 -9.92 0.52 -9.74
N VAL A 225 -9.95 1.27 -8.64
CA VAL A 225 -11.08 2.12 -8.26
C VAL A 225 -11.35 3.18 -9.33
N TYR A 226 -10.30 3.84 -9.85
CA TYR A 226 -10.46 4.80 -10.95
C TYR A 226 -11.08 4.17 -12.20
N ARG A 227 -10.62 2.97 -12.58
CA ARG A 227 -11.18 2.24 -13.72
C ARG A 227 -12.67 1.94 -13.51
N ALA A 228 -13.06 1.48 -12.32
CA ALA A 228 -14.45 1.22 -11.97
C ALA A 228 -15.30 2.51 -11.95
N ALA A 229 -14.70 3.62 -11.54
CA ALA A 229 -15.34 4.93 -11.49
C ALA A 229 -15.38 5.66 -12.85
N GLY A 230 -14.73 5.14 -13.88
CA GLY A 230 -14.56 5.84 -15.16
C GLY A 230 -13.71 7.11 -15.06
N VAL A 231 -12.86 7.21 -14.03
CA VAL A 231 -11.94 8.33 -13.84
C VAL A 231 -10.71 8.12 -14.73
N ASP A 232 -10.49 9.03 -15.65
CA ASP A 232 -9.27 9.12 -16.44
C ASP A 232 -8.31 10.14 -15.80
N PRO A 233 -7.22 9.72 -15.13
CA PRO A 233 -6.25 10.62 -14.53
C PRO A 233 -5.19 11.12 -15.53
N ALA A 234 -4.74 12.38 -15.40
CA ALA A 234 -3.64 12.90 -16.22
C ALA A 234 -2.30 12.24 -15.85
N ASP A 235 -1.53 11.86 -16.87
CA ASP A 235 -0.11 11.56 -16.71
C ASP A 235 0.68 12.88 -16.69
N HIS A 236 1.06 13.30 -15.48
CA HIS A 236 1.77 14.56 -15.28
C HIS A 236 3.16 14.60 -15.94
N ARG A 237 3.75 13.44 -16.28
CA ARG A 237 5.03 13.40 -16.97
C ARG A 237 4.83 13.48 -18.48
N ALA A 238 3.86 12.75 -19.01
CA ALA A 238 3.62 12.69 -20.45
C ALA A 238 2.88 13.91 -21.00
N GLU A 239 1.98 14.50 -20.21
CA GLU A 239 1.05 15.54 -20.68
C GLU A 239 1.43 16.95 -20.23
N SER A 240 2.41 17.09 -19.33
CA SER A 240 2.85 18.40 -18.85
C SER A 240 3.68 19.11 -19.91
N THR A 241 3.29 20.34 -20.23
CA THR A 241 4.05 21.28 -21.05
C THR A 241 4.95 22.18 -20.21
N ALA A 242 4.72 22.26 -18.90
CA ALA A 242 5.66 22.91 -17.98
C ALA A 242 6.98 22.13 -17.90
N ASP A 243 8.11 22.85 -17.82
CA ASP A 243 9.44 22.27 -17.63
C ASP A 243 9.53 21.58 -16.25
N LEU A 244 9.30 20.28 -16.23
CA LEU A 244 9.40 19.46 -15.02
C LEU A 244 10.82 19.44 -14.44
N GLY A 245 11.85 19.63 -15.29
CA GLY A 245 13.25 19.66 -14.90
C GLY A 245 13.65 20.93 -14.13
N SER A 246 12.83 21.98 -14.19
CA SER A 246 13.02 23.21 -13.41
C SER A 246 12.82 23.03 -11.91
N LEU A 247 12.19 21.92 -11.49
CA LEU A 247 11.97 21.58 -10.09
C LEU A 247 12.85 20.41 -9.65
N VAL A 248 14.06 20.73 -9.17
CA VAL A 248 14.97 19.76 -8.56
C VAL A 248 15.03 19.99 -7.06
N VAL A 249 14.81 18.95 -6.27
CA VAL A 249 15.01 18.99 -4.81
C VAL A 249 16.51 19.01 -4.53
N ARG A 250 17.00 20.05 -3.86
CA ARG A 250 18.41 20.17 -3.46
C ARG A 250 18.54 20.31 -1.94
N PRO A 251 19.69 19.92 -1.35
CA PRO A 251 19.98 20.20 0.05
C PRO A 251 19.86 21.71 0.33
N VAL A 252 19.29 22.05 1.49
CA VAL A 252 19.17 23.44 1.95
C VAL A 252 20.14 23.64 3.12
N PRO A 253 21.14 24.53 2.99
CA PRO A 253 22.10 24.77 4.07
C PRO A 253 21.40 25.15 5.39
N GLY A 254 21.78 24.48 6.48
CA GLY A 254 21.23 24.76 7.81
C GLY A 254 19.83 24.22 8.08
N ALA A 255 19.22 23.48 7.15
CA ALA A 255 17.92 22.83 7.34
C ALA A 255 18.04 21.30 7.30
N PRO A 256 17.46 20.57 8.27
CA PRO A 256 17.42 19.11 8.21
C PRO A 256 16.52 18.64 7.06
N ALA A 257 16.77 17.43 6.57
CA ALA A 257 15.83 16.77 5.67
C ALA A 257 14.47 16.62 6.38
N ALA A 258 13.42 17.22 5.81
CA ALA A 258 12.07 17.09 6.32
C ALA A 258 11.33 15.96 5.60
N GLY A 259 10.58 15.16 6.37
CA GLY A 259 9.65 14.18 5.81
C GLY A 259 8.49 14.84 5.05
N ARG A 260 7.66 14.03 4.39
CA ARG A 260 6.51 14.50 3.61
C ARG A 260 5.44 15.20 4.46
N SER A 261 4.44 15.80 3.81
CA SER A 261 3.42 16.64 4.47
C SER A 261 2.64 15.93 5.59
N THR A 262 2.40 14.62 5.47
CA THR A 262 1.76 13.79 6.50
C THR A 262 2.69 13.58 7.71
N TRP A 263 3.96 13.28 7.48
CA TRP A 263 5.00 13.18 8.51
C TRP A 263 5.14 14.47 9.31
N GLN A 264 5.15 15.62 8.62
CA GLN A 264 5.20 16.93 9.28
C GLN A 264 3.95 17.20 10.14
N SER A 265 2.80 16.62 9.77
CA SER A 265 1.55 16.79 10.52
C SER A 265 1.60 15.97 11.82
N LEU A 266 2.00 14.70 11.75
CA LEU A 266 2.21 13.85 12.94
C LEU A 266 3.27 14.44 13.88
N ARG A 267 4.41 14.91 13.35
CA ARG A 267 5.47 15.54 14.16
C ARG A 267 5.01 16.79 14.91
N ARG A 268 4.00 17.50 14.41
CA ARG A 268 3.40 18.68 15.06
C ARG A 268 2.18 18.33 15.92
N GLY A 269 1.81 17.05 16.04
CA GLY A 269 0.63 16.61 16.78
C GLY A 269 -0.69 17.07 16.16
N VAL A 270 -0.73 17.30 14.84
CA VAL A 270 -1.95 17.71 14.13
C VAL A 270 -2.45 16.58 13.23
N SER A 271 -3.77 16.43 13.14
CA SER A 271 -4.40 15.39 12.33
C SER A 271 -3.94 15.50 10.86
N PRO A 272 -3.52 14.38 10.23
CA PRO A 272 -3.16 14.36 8.83
C PRO A 272 -4.40 14.36 7.91
N GLU A 273 -4.19 14.68 6.64
CA GLU A 273 -5.25 14.75 5.60
C GLU A 273 -5.65 13.37 5.06
N THR A 274 -5.33 12.28 5.76
CA THR A 274 -5.45 10.91 5.25
C THR A 274 -6.88 10.58 4.81
N ASP A 275 -7.90 11.09 5.49
CA ASP A 275 -9.31 10.91 5.10
C ASP A 275 -9.66 11.57 3.76
N PHE A 276 -8.96 12.63 3.37
CA PHE A 276 -9.12 13.32 2.08
C PHE A 276 -8.15 12.80 1.00
N LEU A 277 -7.34 11.79 1.33
CA LEU A 277 -6.40 11.14 0.43
C LEU A 277 -6.76 9.66 0.25
N ASN A 278 -6.38 8.81 1.20
CA ASN A 278 -6.74 7.39 1.18
C ASN A 278 -8.25 7.22 1.36
N GLY A 279 -8.87 8.02 2.23
CA GLY A 279 -10.32 8.03 2.40
C GLY A 279 -11.08 8.48 1.13
N GLU A 280 -10.50 9.32 0.28
CA GLU A 280 -11.08 9.68 -1.02
C GLU A 280 -11.17 8.47 -1.95
N ILE A 281 -10.16 7.60 -1.96
CA ILE A 281 -10.18 6.34 -2.72
C ILE A 281 -11.27 5.41 -2.16
N VAL A 282 -11.42 5.34 -0.84
CA VAL A 282 -12.47 4.53 -0.19
C VAL A 282 -13.87 5.06 -0.52
N LEU A 283 -14.06 6.38 -0.48
CA LEU A 283 -15.30 7.03 -0.87
C LEU A 283 -15.65 6.72 -2.32
N LEU A 284 -14.69 6.90 -3.24
CA LEU A 284 -14.89 6.65 -4.66
C LEU A 284 -15.23 5.18 -4.92
N ALA A 285 -14.54 4.24 -4.25
CA ALA A 285 -14.85 2.82 -4.37
C ALA A 285 -16.31 2.52 -3.97
N GLY A 286 -16.75 3.04 -2.82
CA GLY A 286 -18.11 2.84 -2.32
C GLY A 286 -19.19 3.44 -3.22
N LEU A 287 -18.96 4.64 -3.76
CA LEU A 287 -19.88 5.31 -4.69
C LEU A 287 -20.06 4.53 -6.00
N HIS A 288 -19.09 3.70 -6.38
CA HIS A 288 -19.09 2.92 -7.62
C HIS A 288 -19.24 1.41 -7.38
N GLY A 289 -19.71 0.99 -6.20
CA GLY A 289 -20.02 -0.41 -5.91
C GLY A 289 -18.80 -1.34 -5.86
N THR A 290 -17.61 -0.80 -5.60
CA THR A 290 -16.37 -1.55 -5.40
C THR A 290 -15.82 -1.32 -3.98
N THR A 291 -14.64 -1.85 -3.67
CA THR A 291 -14.00 -1.70 -2.36
C THR A 291 -12.53 -1.27 -2.51
N ALA A 292 -12.02 -0.52 -1.54
CA ALA A 292 -10.60 -0.16 -1.45
C ALA A 292 -10.02 -0.60 -0.08
N PRO A 293 -9.92 -1.91 0.19
CA PRO A 293 -9.56 -2.43 1.52
C PRO A 293 -8.18 -1.98 2.00
N ARG A 294 -7.19 -1.84 1.12
CA ARG A 294 -5.82 -1.43 1.53
C ARG A 294 -5.79 0.05 1.92
N ASN A 295 -6.41 0.92 1.12
CA ASN A 295 -6.54 2.34 1.45
C ASN A 295 -7.40 2.54 2.72
N ALA A 296 -8.46 1.75 2.92
CA ALA A 296 -9.25 1.77 4.14
C ALA A 296 -8.43 1.37 5.37
N ALA A 297 -7.64 0.30 5.29
CA ALA A 297 -6.78 -0.16 6.37
C ALA A 297 -5.74 0.90 6.77
N VAL A 298 -5.11 1.57 5.79
CA VAL A 298 -4.14 2.64 6.07
C VAL A 298 -4.82 3.87 6.68
N ALA A 299 -5.99 4.27 6.18
CA ALA A 299 -6.75 5.37 6.77
C ALA A 299 -7.12 5.08 8.24
N ASP A 300 -7.57 3.86 8.51
CA ASP A 300 -7.88 3.41 9.87
C ASP A 300 -6.64 3.37 10.78
N ARG A 301 -5.52 2.82 10.28
CA ARG A 301 -4.28 2.75 11.05
C ARG A 301 -3.76 4.12 11.43
N VAL A 302 -3.87 5.11 10.55
CA VAL A 302 -3.52 6.51 10.84
C VAL A 302 -4.41 7.09 11.94
N ARG A 303 -5.73 6.87 11.89
CA ARG A 303 -6.63 7.35 12.96
C ARG A 303 -6.27 6.75 14.32
N ARG A 304 -5.96 5.45 14.36
CA ARG A 304 -5.46 4.78 15.58
C ARG A 304 -4.12 5.35 16.05
N ALA A 305 -3.15 5.51 15.16
CA ALA A 305 -1.85 6.13 15.49
C ALA A 305 -2.01 7.53 16.11
N VAL A 306 -2.89 8.36 15.55
CA VAL A 306 -3.17 9.69 16.11
C VAL A 306 -3.83 9.60 17.49
N ALA A 307 -4.81 8.70 17.65
CA ALA A 307 -5.48 8.49 18.95
C ALA A 307 -4.51 7.98 20.03
N ASP A 308 -3.57 7.11 19.65
CA ASP A 308 -2.55 6.53 20.52
C ASP A 308 -1.38 7.50 20.80
N GLY A 309 -1.35 8.66 20.13
CA GLY A 309 -0.26 9.64 20.25
C GLY A 309 1.06 9.19 19.61
N ALA A 310 1.01 8.27 18.65
CA ALA A 310 2.19 7.79 17.94
C ALA A 310 2.87 8.93 17.17
N GLY A 311 4.18 9.03 17.35
CA GLY A 311 5.07 9.94 16.64
C GLY A 311 5.39 9.46 15.23
N ALA A 312 6.27 10.20 14.58
CA ALA A 312 6.65 9.94 13.21
C ALA A 312 7.74 8.86 13.15
N HIS A 313 7.53 7.82 12.33
CA HIS A 313 8.34 6.60 12.28
C HIS A 313 8.34 5.75 13.57
N ASP A 314 7.29 5.87 14.40
CA ASP A 314 7.19 5.12 15.66
C ASP A 314 6.77 3.65 15.46
N LEU A 315 6.33 3.27 14.25
CA LEU A 315 5.84 1.93 13.93
C LEU A 315 6.84 1.14 13.07
N ASP A 316 6.77 -0.19 13.15
CA ASP A 316 7.69 -1.10 12.49
C ASP A 316 7.03 -1.94 11.38
N ASP A 317 7.83 -2.78 10.73
CA ASP A 317 7.38 -3.67 9.66
C ASP A 317 6.38 -4.73 10.15
N ALA A 318 6.39 -5.09 11.44
CA ALA A 318 5.42 -6.02 12.00
C ALA A 318 4.02 -5.38 12.07
N ASP A 319 3.93 -4.13 12.50
CA ASP A 319 2.68 -3.35 12.46
C ASP A 319 2.21 -3.13 11.02
N LEU A 320 3.12 -2.84 10.08
CA LEU A 320 2.77 -2.68 8.68
C LEU A 320 2.25 -4.00 8.07
N ALA A 321 2.88 -5.13 8.37
CA ALA A 321 2.42 -6.45 7.95
C ALA A 321 1.05 -6.78 8.56
N ALA A 322 0.78 -6.39 9.81
CA ALA A 322 -0.54 -6.54 10.41
C ALA A 322 -1.60 -5.61 9.77
N THR A 323 -1.19 -4.41 9.33
CA THR A 323 -2.07 -3.44 8.67
C THR A 323 -2.41 -3.85 7.23
N LEU A 324 -1.43 -4.39 6.50
CA LEU A 324 -1.58 -4.83 5.10
C LEU A 324 -1.09 -6.28 4.92
N PRO A 325 -1.76 -7.27 5.55
CA PRO A 325 -1.29 -8.65 5.61
C PRO A 325 -1.07 -9.27 4.24
N SER A 326 -1.98 -9.03 3.30
CA SER A 326 -1.87 -9.54 1.93
C SER A 326 -0.58 -9.11 1.23
N VAL A 327 -0.07 -7.89 1.50
CA VAL A 327 1.16 -7.37 0.87
C VAL A 327 2.40 -8.11 1.37
N SER A 328 2.35 -8.64 2.59
CA SER A 328 3.44 -9.43 3.18
C SER A 328 3.42 -10.91 2.77
N VAL A 329 2.34 -11.37 2.13
CA VAL A 329 2.10 -12.78 1.78
C VAL A 329 2.04 -13.01 0.27
N LEU A 330 1.48 -12.07 -0.49
CA LEU A 330 1.20 -12.20 -1.91
C LEU A 330 1.92 -11.12 -2.72
N VAL A 331 2.23 -11.44 -3.96
CA VAL A 331 2.69 -10.47 -4.98
C VAL A 331 1.95 -10.74 -6.29
N ASP A 332 1.44 -9.69 -6.93
CA ASP A 332 0.84 -9.81 -8.27
C ASP A 332 1.92 -9.82 -9.35
N ALA A 333 1.57 -10.32 -10.55
CA ALA A 333 2.51 -10.48 -11.64
C ALA A 333 3.17 -9.16 -12.09
N GLY A 334 2.43 -8.05 -12.11
CA GLY A 334 2.96 -6.75 -12.52
C GLY A 334 3.93 -6.17 -11.49
N ALA A 335 3.60 -6.29 -10.21
CA ALA A 335 4.49 -5.92 -9.11
C ALA A 335 5.77 -6.77 -9.12
N LEU A 336 5.65 -8.09 -9.32
CA LEU A 336 6.81 -8.98 -9.41
C LEU A 336 7.71 -8.62 -10.60
N ALA A 337 7.15 -8.35 -11.78
CA ALA A 337 7.91 -7.94 -12.95
C ALA A 337 8.71 -6.64 -12.70
N ALA A 338 8.12 -5.68 -12.00
CA ALA A 338 8.81 -4.45 -11.61
C ALA A 338 9.95 -4.70 -10.59
N GLU A 339 9.75 -5.63 -9.64
CA GLU A 339 10.79 -6.02 -8.69
C GLU A 339 11.95 -6.77 -9.34
N LEU A 340 11.66 -7.62 -10.33
CA LEU A 340 12.67 -8.36 -11.09
C LEU A 340 13.55 -7.44 -11.95
N ALA A 341 13.03 -6.29 -12.36
CA ALA A 341 13.79 -5.26 -13.08
C ALA A 341 14.59 -4.32 -12.16
N GLY A 342 14.45 -4.46 -10.83
CA GLY A 342 15.15 -3.63 -9.85
C GLY A 342 16.57 -4.13 -9.52
N ASP A 343 17.28 -3.37 -8.69
CA ASP A 343 18.69 -3.66 -8.34
C ASP A 343 18.85 -4.91 -7.45
N THR A 344 17.78 -5.31 -6.74
CA THR A 344 17.79 -6.43 -5.80
C THR A 344 16.61 -7.37 -6.05
N PRO A 345 16.58 -8.06 -7.22
CA PRO A 345 15.46 -8.90 -7.60
C PRO A 345 15.27 -10.08 -6.62
N PRO A 346 14.03 -10.51 -6.37
CA PRO A 346 13.75 -11.68 -5.55
C PRO A 346 14.32 -12.96 -6.18
N VAL A 347 14.63 -13.94 -5.34
CA VAL A 347 14.86 -15.32 -5.80
C VAL A 347 13.51 -15.94 -6.17
N LEU A 348 13.42 -16.50 -7.37
CA LEU A 348 12.20 -17.11 -7.89
C LEU A 348 12.25 -18.63 -7.75
N LEU A 349 11.28 -19.20 -7.04
CA LEU A 349 11.16 -20.65 -6.84
C LEU A 349 9.90 -21.18 -7.51
N ASP A 350 10.07 -22.12 -8.42
CA ASP A 350 9.00 -22.87 -9.07
C ASP A 350 8.79 -24.20 -8.33
N VAL A 351 7.63 -24.35 -7.68
CA VAL A 351 7.27 -25.55 -6.91
C VAL A 351 6.08 -26.24 -7.59
N ARG A 352 6.11 -26.36 -8.91
CA ARG A 352 5.11 -27.15 -9.63
C ARG A 352 5.16 -28.62 -9.20
N TRP A 353 4.08 -29.04 -8.55
CA TRP A 353 3.87 -30.38 -8.08
C TRP A 353 2.39 -30.71 -8.12
N ALA A 354 2.05 -31.91 -8.59
CA ALA A 354 0.71 -32.45 -8.51
C ALA A 354 0.79 -33.91 -8.05
N LEU A 355 -0.16 -34.33 -7.22
CA LEU A 355 -0.17 -35.70 -6.72
C LEU A 355 -0.30 -36.69 -7.88
N GLY A 356 0.68 -37.60 -7.99
CA GLY A 356 0.74 -38.60 -9.05
C GLY A 356 1.39 -38.14 -10.36
N ASP A 357 1.84 -36.89 -10.45
CA ASP A 357 2.60 -36.37 -11.59
C ASP A 357 4.08 -36.17 -11.23
N PRO A 358 4.99 -37.06 -11.70
CA PRO A 358 6.42 -36.92 -11.44
C PRO A 358 7.12 -35.91 -12.37
N HIS A 359 6.43 -35.30 -13.35
CA HIS A 359 7.05 -34.57 -14.47
C HIS A 359 7.21 -33.06 -14.20
N GLY A 360 7.25 -32.63 -12.94
CA GLY A 360 7.34 -31.22 -12.57
C GLY A 360 8.54 -30.51 -13.20
N ARG A 361 9.68 -31.21 -13.34
CA ARG A 361 10.90 -30.68 -13.96
C ARG A 361 10.73 -30.47 -15.46
N GLU A 362 10.07 -31.40 -16.15
CA GLU A 362 9.77 -31.29 -17.57
C GLU A 362 8.80 -30.12 -17.83
N HIS A 363 7.80 -29.94 -16.97
CA HIS A 363 6.91 -28.78 -17.03
C HIS A 363 7.68 -27.47 -16.84
N HIS A 364 8.64 -27.44 -15.91
CA HIS A 364 9.55 -26.32 -15.73
C HIS A 364 10.34 -25.99 -17.00
N ARG A 365 11.02 -26.97 -17.57
CA ARG A 365 11.77 -26.82 -18.82
C ARG A 365 10.90 -26.38 -20.00
N ALA A 366 9.63 -26.79 -20.04
CA ALA A 366 8.72 -26.38 -21.11
C ALA A 366 8.40 -24.88 -21.07
N GLY A 367 8.30 -24.28 -19.87
CA GLY A 367 8.01 -22.86 -19.72
C GLY A 367 7.96 -22.44 -18.25
N HIS A 368 8.75 -21.46 -17.85
CA HIS A 368 8.84 -20.93 -16.49
C HIS A 368 9.05 -19.41 -16.49
N LEU A 369 8.89 -18.77 -15.33
CA LEU A 369 9.25 -17.36 -15.14
C LEU A 369 10.76 -17.16 -15.34
N PRO A 370 11.22 -16.04 -15.93
CA PRO A 370 12.63 -15.81 -16.20
C PRO A 370 13.53 -15.98 -14.96
N GLY A 371 14.53 -16.86 -15.04
CA GLY A 371 15.44 -17.16 -13.93
C GLY A 371 14.85 -17.97 -12.76
N ALA A 372 13.64 -18.53 -12.88
CA ALA A 372 13.03 -19.31 -11.82
C ALA A 372 13.70 -20.68 -11.62
N VAL A 373 14.08 -21.00 -10.40
CA VAL A 373 14.69 -22.28 -10.03
C VAL A 373 13.60 -23.30 -9.72
N TYR A 374 13.67 -24.47 -10.36
CA TYR A 374 12.78 -25.59 -10.05
C TYR A 374 13.13 -26.23 -8.70
N VAL A 375 12.12 -26.36 -7.83
CA VAL A 375 12.26 -26.95 -6.50
C VAL A 375 11.44 -28.25 -6.41
N PRO A 376 12.09 -29.42 -6.35
CA PRO A 376 11.40 -30.69 -6.21
C PRO A 376 10.82 -30.86 -4.80
N LEU A 377 9.49 -30.79 -4.70
CA LEU A 377 8.77 -30.84 -3.43
C LEU A 377 9.08 -32.12 -2.62
N ASP A 378 9.04 -33.28 -3.26
CA ASP A 378 9.17 -34.57 -2.58
C ASP A 378 10.56 -34.82 -1.97
N THR A 379 11.61 -34.21 -2.52
CA THR A 379 13.01 -34.48 -2.10
C THR A 379 13.67 -33.32 -1.38
N GLU A 380 13.20 -32.08 -1.57
CA GLU A 380 13.83 -30.90 -0.96
C GLU A 380 12.90 -30.07 -0.07
N LEU A 381 11.59 -30.31 -0.11
CA LEU A 381 10.59 -29.69 0.79
C LEU A 381 9.93 -30.70 1.76
N ALA A 382 10.47 -31.91 1.81
CA ALA A 382 10.05 -32.97 2.71
C ALA A 382 11.27 -33.80 3.13
N ALA A 383 11.22 -34.37 4.33
CA ALA A 383 12.13 -35.46 4.69
C ALA A 383 11.64 -36.79 4.10
N HIS A 384 12.52 -37.79 4.08
CA HIS A 384 12.15 -39.18 3.82
C HIS A 384 12.05 -39.92 5.16
N SER A 385 10.94 -40.64 5.37
CA SER A 385 10.76 -41.54 6.50
C SER A 385 10.19 -42.87 6.00
N ASP A 386 10.70 -43.96 6.56
CA ASP A 386 10.17 -45.31 6.34
C ASP A 386 8.95 -45.61 7.24
N ASP A 387 8.67 -44.75 8.23
CA ASP A 387 7.49 -44.87 9.09
C ASP A 387 6.31 -44.05 8.52
N PRO A 388 5.23 -44.70 8.04
CA PRO A 388 4.10 -43.99 7.46
C PRO A 388 3.33 -43.12 8.48
N ARG A 389 3.59 -43.29 9.79
CA ARG A 389 3.05 -42.44 10.86
C ARG A 389 3.68 -41.05 10.90
N ASP A 390 4.82 -40.85 10.24
CA ASP A 390 5.41 -39.51 10.06
C ASP A 390 4.69 -38.70 8.95
N GLY A 391 3.85 -39.37 8.16
CA GLY A 391 3.12 -38.82 7.03
C GLY A 391 3.94 -38.80 5.74
N ARG A 392 3.30 -38.47 4.61
CA ARG A 392 3.95 -38.52 3.29
C ARG A 392 4.97 -37.42 3.02
N HIS A 393 4.83 -36.28 3.69
CA HIS A 393 5.74 -35.14 3.54
C HIS A 393 6.15 -34.59 4.92
N PRO A 394 6.91 -35.37 5.72
CA PRO A 394 7.40 -34.92 7.01
C PRO A 394 8.24 -33.65 6.86
N LEU A 395 8.40 -32.90 7.95
CA LEU A 395 9.25 -31.70 7.93
C LEU A 395 10.71 -32.10 7.63
N PRO A 396 11.41 -31.38 6.74
CA PRO A 396 12.84 -31.57 6.56
C PRO A 396 13.60 -31.06 7.79
N ASP A 397 14.76 -31.65 8.06
CA ASP A 397 15.72 -31.07 9.00
C ASP A 397 16.12 -29.66 8.53
N VAL A 398 16.22 -28.72 9.47
CA VAL A 398 16.56 -27.32 9.17
C VAL A 398 17.88 -27.22 8.39
N ALA A 399 18.87 -28.06 8.71
CA ALA A 399 20.15 -28.10 8.00
C ALA A 399 20.02 -28.59 6.54
N ALA A 400 19.15 -29.58 6.30
CA ALA A 400 18.87 -30.07 4.95
C ALA A 400 18.14 -29.01 4.12
N LEU A 401 17.11 -28.38 4.70
CA LEU A 401 16.39 -27.26 4.09
C LEU A 401 17.31 -26.09 3.80
N GLN A 402 18.22 -25.73 4.71
CA GLN A 402 19.20 -24.66 4.49
C GLN A 402 20.12 -24.98 3.31
N THR A 403 20.59 -26.23 3.24
CA THR A 403 21.45 -26.66 2.13
C THR A 403 20.71 -26.58 0.81
N ALA A 404 19.45 -27.00 0.75
CA ALA A 404 18.61 -26.86 -0.44
C ALA A 404 18.34 -25.38 -0.79
N ALA A 405 17.96 -24.56 0.19
CA ALA A 405 17.72 -23.13 0.00
C ALA A 405 18.94 -22.39 -0.56
N ARG A 406 20.14 -22.70 -0.07
CA ARG A 406 21.38 -22.16 -0.63
C ARG A 406 21.61 -22.62 -2.06
N ARG A 407 21.32 -23.88 -2.41
CA ARG A 407 21.39 -24.35 -3.81
C ARG A 407 20.39 -23.64 -4.72
N TRP A 408 19.24 -23.21 -4.22
CA TRP A 408 18.30 -22.40 -4.99
C TRP A 408 18.72 -20.93 -5.12
N GLY A 409 19.86 -20.54 -4.52
CA GLY A 409 20.35 -19.17 -4.53
C GLY A 409 19.72 -18.26 -3.47
N VAL A 410 19.00 -18.80 -2.47
CA VAL A 410 18.35 -18.00 -1.41
C VAL A 410 19.40 -17.30 -0.53
N ARG A 411 19.29 -15.97 -0.44
CA ARG A 411 20.20 -15.12 0.34
C ARG A 411 19.48 -14.44 1.48
N ALA A 412 20.24 -14.07 2.51
CA ALA A 412 19.71 -13.40 3.69
C ALA A 412 19.20 -11.98 3.38
N ASP A 413 19.78 -11.30 2.39
CA ASP A 413 19.51 -9.91 2.03
C ASP A 413 18.47 -9.74 0.89
N ARG A 414 17.90 -10.83 0.39
CA ARG A 414 16.97 -10.83 -0.75
C ARG A 414 15.64 -11.49 -0.41
N PRO A 415 14.53 -10.95 -0.95
CA PRO A 415 13.23 -11.60 -0.86
C PRO A 415 13.18 -12.88 -1.71
N VAL A 416 12.24 -13.77 -1.36
CA VAL A 416 11.91 -14.95 -2.15
C VAL A 416 10.46 -14.85 -2.63
N VAL A 417 10.24 -15.18 -3.89
CA VAL A 417 8.90 -15.34 -4.44
C VAL A 417 8.75 -16.77 -4.96
N VAL A 418 7.71 -17.44 -4.49
CA VAL A 418 7.41 -18.83 -4.80
C VAL A 418 6.13 -18.89 -5.64
N TYR A 419 6.10 -19.74 -6.66
CA TYR A 419 4.91 -19.94 -7.47
C TYR A 419 4.76 -21.40 -7.92
N ASP A 420 3.58 -21.70 -8.46
CA ASP A 420 3.29 -22.95 -9.16
C ASP A 420 2.31 -22.68 -10.33
N ALA A 421 1.72 -23.73 -10.91
CA ALA A 421 0.71 -23.66 -11.96
C ALA A 421 -0.71 -23.98 -11.48
N THR A 422 -0.95 -24.00 -10.17
CA THR A 422 -2.20 -24.47 -9.55
C THR A 422 -2.76 -23.48 -8.52
N GLY A 423 -2.45 -22.19 -8.64
CA GLY A 423 -2.93 -21.16 -7.71
C GLY A 423 -2.21 -21.11 -6.37
N GLY A 424 -0.97 -21.61 -6.31
CA GLY A 424 -0.11 -21.56 -5.12
C GLY A 424 -0.27 -22.74 -4.15
N LEU A 425 -1.02 -23.77 -4.53
CA LEU A 425 -1.31 -24.93 -3.67
C LEU A 425 -0.05 -25.69 -3.22
N ALA A 426 0.90 -25.91 -4.12
CA ALA A 426 2.17 -26.56 -3.81
C ALA A 426 3.22 -25.53 -3.39
N ALA A 427 3.24 -24.36 -4.03
CA ALA A 427 4.12 -23.24 -3.66
C ALA A 427 3.96 -22.82 -2.19
N GLY A 428 2.76 -22.95 -1.64
CA GLY A 428 2.47 -22.74 -0.22
C GLY A 428 3.39 -23.52 0.73
N ARG A 429 3.86 -24.71 0.33
CA ARG A 429 4.78 -25.52 1.13
C ARG A 429 6.15 -24.87 1.28
N ALA A 430 6.76 -24.41 0.19
CA ALA A 430 8.05 -23.71 0.26
C ALA A 430 7.91 -22.36 0.97
N TRP A 431 6.83 -21.63 0.70
CA TRP A 431 6.50 -20.40 1.44
C TRP A 431 6.48 -20.64 2.95
N TRP A 432 5.75 -21.67 3.39
CA TRP A 432 5.64 -21.97 4.82
C TRP A 432 6.95 -22.46 5.41
N LEU A 433 7.70 -23.33 4.72
CA LEU A 433 8.97 -23.86 5.23
C LEU A 433 10.04 -22.79 5.40
N LEU A 434 10.21 -21.90 4.42
CA LEU A 434 11.20 -20.83 4.52
C LEU A 434 10.86 -19.87 5.67
N ARG A 435 9.58 -19.52 5.84
CA ARG A 435 9.13 -18.68 6.96
C ARG A 435 9.22 -19.39 8.30
N TRP A 436 8.83 -20.66 8.38
CA TRP A 436 9.03 -21.50 9.57
C TRP A 436 10.51 -21.58 9.95
N ALA A 437 11.39 -21.60 8.96
CA ALA A 437 12.83 -21.64 9.12
C ALA A 437 13.49 -20.29 9.44
N GLY A 438 12.71 -19.21 9.53
CA GLY A 438 13.16 -17.87 9.94
C GLY A 438 13.53 -16.93 8.79
N HIS A 439 13.21 -17.28 7.53
CA HIS A 439 13.33 -16.36 6.41
C HIS A 439 11.97 -15.70 6.14
N ASP A 440 11.82 -14.44 6.58
CA ASP A 440 10.50 -13.80 6.68
C ASP A 440 9.94 -13.22 5.37
N ASP A 441 10.79 -12.71 4.46
CA ASP A 441 10.35 -12.04 3.23
C ASP A 441 10.11 -13.02 2.09
N VAL A 442 9.12 -13.90 2.30
CA VAL A 442 8.68 -14.91 1.35
C VAL A 442 7.24 -14.66 0.96
N ARG A 443 6.98 -14.57 -0.34
CA ARG A 443 5.65 -14.32 -0.91
C ARG A 443 5.27 -15.35 -1.97
N LEU A 444 3.97 -15.54 -2.15
CA LEU A 444 3.41 -16.31 -3.25
C LEU A 444 3.08 -15.39 -4.43
N LEU A 445 3.40 -15.81 -5.65
CA LEU A 445 2.88 -15.16 -6.86
C LEU A 445 1.39 -15.48 -6.99
N ASP A 446 0.56 -14.46 -6.87
CA ASP A 446 -0.89 -14.60 -6.90
C ASP A 446 -1.40 -15.00 -8.29
N GLY A 447 -2.02 -16.18 -8.37
CA GLY A 447 -2.44 -16.83 -9.62
C GLY A 447 -1.31 -17.54 -10.40
N GLY A 448 -0.09 -17.57 -9.85
CA GLY A 448 1.04 -18.34 -10.37
C GLY A 448 1.40 -18.05 -11.83
N LEU A 449 1.89 -19.08 -12.53
CA LEU A 449 2.32 -18.99 -13.94
C LEU A 449 1.20 -18.53 -14.87
N ALA A 450 -0.04 -18.92 -14.60
CA ALA A 450 -1.19 -18.54 -15.42
C ALA A 450 -1.45 -17.02 -15.39
N ALA A 451 -1.43 -16.40 -14.20
CA ALA A 451 -1.60 -14.96 -14.05
C ALA A 451 -0.43 -14.17 -14.66
N TRP A 452 0.79 -14.70 -14.57
CA TRP A 452 1.97 -14.12 -15.20
C TRP A 452 1.84 -14.07 -16.73
N THR A 453 1.52 -15.20 -17.35
CA THR A 453 1.32 -15.29 -18.81
C THR A 453 0.11 -14.47 -19.27
N ALA A 454 -0.99 -14.46 -18.52
CA ALA A 454 -2.17 -13.65 -18.82
C ALA A 454 -1.88 -12.13 -18.78
N ALA A 455 -0.87 -11.71 -18.01
CA ALA A 455 -0.39 -10.33 -18.00
C ALA A 455 0.53 -10.00 -19.19
N GLY A 456 0.79 -10.94 -20.10
CA GLY A 456 1.65 -10.75 -21.26
C GLY A 456 3.14 -10.67 -20.92
N LEU A 457 3.54 -11.17 -19.75
CA LEU A 457 4.92 -11.12 -19.27
C LEU A 457 5.75 -12.29 -19.85
N PRO A 458 7.08 -12.11 -20.02
CA PRO A 458 7.93 -13.08 -20.71
C PRO A 458 8.07 -14.39 -19.92
N VAL A 459 8.22 -15.51 -20.64
CA VAL A 459 8.56 -16.83 -20.09
C VAL A 459 9.82 -17.36 -20.75
N GLU A 460 10.57 -18.19 -20.02
CA GLU A 460 11.76 -18.89 -20.50
C GLU A 460 11.49 -20.39 -20.62
N SER A 461 12.25 -21.07 -21.48
CA SER A 461 12.22 -22.53 -21.66
C SER A 461 13.64 -23.07 -21.63
N GLY A 462 13.79 -24.35 -21.31
CA GLY A 462 15.06 -25.03 -21.12
C GLY A 462 15.51 -25.08 -19.65
N ASP A 463 16.75 -25.47 -19.44
CA ASP A 463 17.36 -25.47 -18.13
C ASP A 463 17.80 -24.06 -17.72
N VAL A 464 17.53 -23.68 -16.46
CA VAL A 464 18.09 -22.47 -15.86
C VAL A 464 19.50 -22.80 -15.35
N PRO A 465 20.51 -21.95 -15.61
CA PRO A 465 21.84 -22.14 -15.03
C PRO A 465 21.75 -22.25 -13.50
N ASP A 466 22.51 -23.18 -12.91
CA ASP A 466 22.56 -23.30 -11.45
C ASP A 466 22.95 -21.95 -10.85
N PRO A 467 22.15 -21.40 -9.91
CA PRO A 467 22.46 -20.11 -9.31
C PRO A 467 23.69 -20.24 -8.40
N GLU A 468 24.41 -19.14 -8.24
CA GLU A 468 25.46 -19.05 -7.22
C GLU A 468 24.87 -19.38 -5.84
N PRO A 469 25.48 -20.33 -5.08
CA PRO A 469 24.98 -20.71 -3.79
C PRO A 469 24.71 -19.50 -2.88
N GLY A 470 23.53 -19.49 -2.29
CA GLY A 470 23.09 -18.46 -1.36
C GLY A 470 23.78 -18.55 -0.01
N ASP A 471 23.54 -17.55 0.83
CA ASP A 471 24.16 -17.37 2.15
C ASP A 471 23.15 -17.45 3.32
N VAL A 472 21.89 -17.81 3.04
CA VAL A 472 20.82 -17.86 4.04
C VAL A 472 21.21 -18.72 5.26
N VAL A 473 20.82 -18.26 6.45
CA VAL A 473 20.95 -18.99 7.71
C VAL A 473 19.55 -19.28 8.23
N LEU A 474 19.23 -20.56 8.42
CA LEU A 474 17.92 -21.03 8.86
C LEU A 474 18.00 -21.61 10.27
N THR A 475 16.97 -21.36 11.08
CA THR A 475 16.93 -21.74 12.50
C THR A 475 15.73 -22.60 12.88
N GLY A 476 14.62 -22.55 12.14
CA GLY A 476 13.40 -23.32 12.45
C GLY A 476 12.55 -22.68 13.55
N GLY A 477 11.28 -23.08 13.64
CA GLY A 477 10.39 -22.77 14.76
C GLY A 477 9.73 -21.37 14.76
N ALA A 478 9.92 -20.54 13.73
CA ALA A 478 9.32 -19.20 13.67
C ALA A 478 7.79 -19.23 13.40
N LEU A 479 7.29 -20.33 12.86
CA LEU A 479 5.85 -20.59 12.67
C LEU A 479 5.38 -21.75 13.56
N PRO A 480 4.12 -21.73 14.03
CA PRO A 480 3.62 -22.74 14.94
C PRO A 480 3.39 -24.07 14.21
N VAL A 481 3.81 -25.16 14.85
CA VAL A 481 3.69 -26.54 14.35
C VAL A 481 2.89 -27.34 15.35
N LEU A 482 1.98 -28.17 14.85
CA LEU A 482 1.24 -29.15 15.64
C LEU A 482 1.80 -30.53 15.34
N ASP A 483 1.90 -31.35 16.38
CA ASP A 483 1.87 -32.80 16.24
C ASP A 483 0.42 -33.30 16.24
N ALA A 484 0.26 -34.62 16.17
CA ALA A 484 -1.06 -35.24 16.10
C ALA A 484 -1.89 -35.03 17.39
N ASP A 485 -1.25 -35.01 18.56
CA ASP A 485 -1.96 -34.81 19.84
C ASP A 485 -2.39 -33.36 20.02
N SER A 486 -1.53 -32.42 19.65
CA SER A 486 -1.84 -30.99 19.65
C SER A 486 -2.92 -30.65 18.62
N ALA A 487 -2.94 -31.33 17.47
CA ALA A 487 -4.04 -31.22 16.51
C ALA A 487 -5.37 -31.72 17.11
N ALA A 488 -5.36 -32.87 17.80
CA ALA A 488 -6.55 -33.40 18.46
C ALA A 488 -7.05 -32.48 19.60
N ALA A 489 -6.15 -31.90 20.37
CA ALA A 489 -6.48 -30.91 21.40
C ALA A 489 -7.10 -29.66 20.77
N LEU A 490 -6.49 -29.13 19.71
CA LEU A 490 -6.97 -27.94 19.03
C LEU A 490 -8.32 -28.14 18.34
N ALA A 491 -8.61 -29.35 17.85
CA ALA A 491 -9.93 -29.70 17.32
C ALA A 491 -11.04 -29.65 18.38
N ARG A 492 -10.69 -29.84 19.67
CA ARG A 492 -11.63 -29.74 20.80
C ARG A 492 -11.73 -28.32 21.35
N ASP A 493 -10.59 -27.67 21.56
CA ASP A 493 -10.49 -26.44 22.35
C ASP A 493 -10.37 -25.16 21.49
N GLY A 494 -10.16 -25.30 20.18
CA GLY A 494 -9.99 -24.19 19.23
C GLY A 494 -10.67 -24.45 17.89
N LEU A 495 -9.91 -24.34 16.80
CA LEU A 495 -10.36 -24.65 15.44
C LEU A 495 -9.28 -25.42 14.69
N LEU A 496 -9.57 -26.67 14.33
CA LEU A 496 -8.77 -27.44 13.38
C LEU A 496 -9.46 -27.48 12.02
N LEU A 497 -8.81 -26.95 10.99
CA LEU A 497 -9.33 -26.92 9.62
C LEU A 497 -8.75 -28.08 8.80
N ASP A 498 -9.64 -28.81 8.11
CA ASP A 498 -9.26 -29.79 7.09
C ASP A 498 -9.31 -29.15 5.70
N ALA A 499 -8.14 -28.95 5.08
CA ALA A 499 -8.02 -28.27 3.80
C ALA A 499 -8.25 -29.18 2.56
N ARG A 500 -8.54 -30.47 2.76
CA ARG A 500 -8.84 -31.42 1.67
C ARG A 500 -10.19 -31.14 1.03
N ALA A 501 -10.43 -31.76 -0.12
CA ALA A 501 -11.74 -31.77 -0.76
C ALA A 501 -12.82 -32.35 0.18
N GLY A 502 -14.05 -31.84 0.08
CA GLY A 502 -15.10 -32.13 1.06
C GLY A 502 -15.46 -33.63 1.11
N GLU A 503 -15.44 -34.31 -0.02
CA GLU A 503 -15.68 -35.76 -0.14
C GLU A 503 -14.64 -36.60 0.60
N ARG A 504 -13.37 -36.14 0.66
CA ARG A 504 -12.32 -36.78 1.45
C ARG A 504 -12.54 -36.59 2.94
N TYR A 505 -12.93 -35.39 3.35
CA TYR A 505 -13.30 -35.09 4.74
C TYR A 505 -14.48 -35.95 5.19
N ARG A 506 -15.54 -36.04 4.37
CA ARG A 506 -16.74 -36.83 4.70
C ARG A 506 -16.49 -38.34 4.70
N GLY A 507 -15.34 -38.80 4.20
CA GLY A 507 -14.99 -40.22 4.10
C GLY A 507 -15.69 -40.95 2.96
N GLU A 508 -16.18 -40.22 1.95
CA GLU A 508 -16.83 -40.78 0.76
C GLU A 508 -15.80 -41.37 -0.20
N THR A 509 -14.63 -40.74 -0.29
CA THR A 509 -13.50 -41.18 -1.10
C THR A 509 -12.19 -40.99 -0.34
N GLU A 510 -11.30 -41.98 -0.39
CA GLU A 510 -9.91 -41.81 0.04
C GLU A 510 -8.99 -42.60 -0.89
N PRO A 511 -8.42 -41.94 -1.92
CA PRO A 511 -7.65 -42.62 -2.94
C PRO A 511 -6.19 -42.87 -2.56
N VAL A 512 -5.69 -42.30 -1.45
CA VAL A 512 -4.26 -42.29 -1.11
C VAL A 512 -3.97 -42.92 0.25
N ASP A 513 -4.75 -42.54 1.26
CA ASP A 513 -4.50 -42.89 2.66
C ASP A 513 -5.26 -44.16 3.09
N PRO A 514 -4.77 -44.92 4.08
CA PRO A 514 -5.34 -46.22 4.44
C PRO A 514 -6.75 -46.15 5.06
N ARG A 515 -7.19 -44.99 5.54
CA ARG A 515 -8.51 -44.78 6.16
C ARG A 515 -9.17 -43.52 5.62
N ALA A 516 -10.44 -43.64 5.22
CA ALA A 516 -11.28 -42.52 4.81
C ALA A 516 -11.90 -41.81 6.03
N GLY A 517 -12.10 -40.50 5.94
CA GLY A 517 -12.68 -39.68 7.03
C GLY A 517 -11.79 -38.49 7.39
N HIS A 518 -11.96 -37.98 8.61
CA HIS A 518 -11.25 -36.80 9.12
C HIS A 518 -10.91 -36.93 10.62
N VAL A 519 -10.10 -35.99 11.11
CA VAL A 519 -9.73 -35.88 12.53
C VAL A 519 -10.97 -35.44 13.31
N PRO A 520 -11.44 -36.18 14.33
CA PRO A 520 -12.63 -35.78 15.08
C PRO A 520 -12.54 -34.36 15.65
N GLY A 521 -13.61 -33.58 15.51
CA GLY A 521 -13.68 -32.16 15.86
C GLY A 521 -13.19 -31.21 14.76
N ALA A 522 -12.59 -31.71 13.67
CA ALA A 522 -12.12 -30.85 12.59
C ALA A 522 -13.27 -30.30 11.74
N VAL A 523 -13.11 -29.06 11.26
CA VAL A 523 -14.05 -28.39 10.36
C VAL A 523 -13.53 -28.45 8.93
N SER A 524 -14.37 -28.87 7.98
CA SER A 524 -14.02 -28.88 6.56
C SER A 524 -13.84 -27.45 6.02
N ALA A 525 -12.67 -27.18 5.43
CA ALA A 525 -12.36 -25.91 4.77
C ALA A 525 -11.52 -26.14 3.49
N PRO A 526 -12.12 -26.69 2.41
CA PRO A 526 -11.38 -27.05 1.20
C PRO A 526 -10.60 -25.88 0.60
N THR A 527 -9.29 -26.07 0.40
CA THR A 527 -8.34 -25.00 0.05
C THR A 527 -8.68 -24.25 -1.25
N GLY A 528 -9.28 -24.94 -2.23
CA GLY A 528 -9.69 -24.34 -3.50
C GLY A 528 -10.71 -23.21 -3.33
N GLY A 529 -11.47 -23.20 -2.24
CA GLY A 529 -12.39 -22.10 -1.96
C GLY A 529 -11.72 -20.81 -1.47
N ASN A 530 -10.39 -20.80 -1.28
CA ASN A 530 -9.62 -19.56 -1.09
C ASN A 530 -9.31 -18.89 -2.42
N LEU A 531 -9.51 -19.57 -3.55
CA LEU A 531 -9.20 -19.07 -4.88
C LEU A 531 -10.46 -18.54 -5.60
N ALA A 532 -10.24 -17.56 -6.46
CA ALA A 532 -11.17 -17.10 -7.48
C ALA A 532 -11.06 -18.01 -8.73
N PRO A 533 -12.03 -17.93 -9.67
CA PRO A 533 -12.01 -18.79 -10.87
C PRO A 533 -10.78 -18.65 -11.77
N ASP A 534 -10.07 -17.51 -11.70
CA ASP A 534 -8.82 -17.26 -12.43
C ASP A 534 -7.58 -17.83 -11.72
N GLY A 535 -7.76 -18.54 -10.61
CA GLY A 535 -6.68 -19.17 -9.83
C GLY A 535 -5.95 -18.23 -8.88
N ARG A 536 -6.33 -16.94 -8.82
CA ARG A 536 -5.84 -16.01 -7.81
C ARG A 536 -6.49 -16.26 -6.46
N PHE A 537 -5.87 -15.81 -5.38
CA PHE A 537 -6.52 -15.69 -4.09
C PHE A 537 -7.74 -14.77 -4.25
N ARG A 538 -8.83 -15.13 -3.56
CA ARG A 538 -9.96 -14.21 -3.42
C ARG A 538 -9.50 -12.93 -2.75
N ASP A 539 -10.20 -11.83 -3.01
CA ASP A 539 -9.88 -10.56 -2.38
C ASP A 539 -9.89 -10.68 -0.84
N PRO A 540 -9.12 -9.83 -0.13
CA PRO A 540 -9.00 -9.92 1.32
C PRO A 540 -10.33 -9.86 2.07
N ALA A 541 -11.34 -9.15 1.56
CA ALA A 541 -12.65 -9.06 2.22
C ALA A 541 -13.42 -10.38 2.09
N ALA A 542 -13.43 -11.00 0.90
CA ALA A 542 -14.04 -12.29 0.67
C ALA A 542 -13.35 -13.42 1.46
N LEU A 543 -12.02 -13.42 1.53
CA LEU A 543 -11.27 -14.36 2.38
C LEU A 543 -11.61 -14.17 3.85
N ARG A 544 -11.62 -12.92 4.34
CA ARG A 544 -11.95 -12.63 5.74
C ARG A 544 -13.38 -13.07 6.09
N ALA A 545 -14.35 -12.82 5.20
CA ALA A 545 -15.73 -13.26 5.40
C ALA A 545 -15.85 -14.80 5.43
N ARG A 546 -15.16 -15.50 4.53
CA ARG A 546 -15.07 -16.96 4.53
C ARG A 546 -14.50 -17.50 5.84
N PHE A 547 -13.40 -16.91 6.33
CA PHE A 547 -12.77 -17.35 7.57
C PHE A 547 -13.56 -16.97 8.82
N ALA A 548 -14.29 -15.85 8.81
CA ALA A 548 -15.25 -15.52 9.85
C ALA A 548 -16.36 -16.57 9.95
N ALA A 549 -16.91 -17.01 8.81
CA ALA A 549 -17.95 -18.04 8.78
C ALA A 549 -17.48 -19.40 9.31
N LEU A 550 -16.18 -19.69 9.23
CA LEU A 550 -15.55 -20.89 9.81
C LEU A 550 -15.16 -20.69 11.29
N GLY A 551 -15.31 -19.48 11.83
CA GLY A 551 -14.94 -19.10 13.20
C GLY A 551 -13.43 -18.98 13.40
N ALA A 552 -12.67 -18.60 12.38
CA ALA A 552 -11.21 -18.53 12.43
C ALA A 552 -10.65 -17.16 12.88
N LEU A 553 -11.49 -16.13 13.07
CA LEU A 553 -11.01 -14.78 13.40
C LEU A 553 -10.73 -14.59 14.90
N ASP A 554 -11.41 -15.35 15.78
CA ASP A 554 -11.49 -15.02 17.22
C ASP A 554 -10.98 -16.15 18.14
N ARG A 555 -10.30 -17.17 17.59
CA ARG A 555 -9.76 -18.31 18.37
C ARG A 555 -8.51 -18.91 17.72
N PRO A 556 -7.70 -19.69 18.46
CA PRO A 556 -6.55 -20.39 17.90
C PRO A 556 -6.94 -21.29 16.72
N VAL A 557 -6.20 -21.20 15.63
CA VAL A 557 -6.46 -21.93 14.39
C VAL A 557 -5.29 -22.87 14.08
N GLY A 558 -5.61 -24.10 13.71
CA GLY A 558 -4.68 -25.06 13.14
C GLY A 558 -5.22 -25.61 11.84
N VAL A 559 -4.33 -26.09 11.00
CA VAL A 559 -4.68 -26.59 9.68
C VAL A 559 -3.94 -27.88 9.39
N TYR A 560 -4.65 -28.83 8.77
CA TYR A 560 -4.07 -30.02 8.17
C TYR A 560 -4.71 -30.28 6.80
N CYS A 561 -4.09 -31.17 6.02
CA CYS A 561 -4.67 -31.64 4.77
C CYS A 561 -4.37 -33.13 4.56
N GLY A 562 -4.01 -33.55 3.35
CA GLY A 562 -3.50 -34.91 3.11
C GLY A 562 -2.12 -35.13 3.74
N SER A 563 -1.17 -34.22 3.52
CA SER A 563 0.25 -34.39 3.91
C SER A 563 0.97 -33.06 4.15
N GLY A 564 0.27 -32.03 4.63
CA GLY A 564 0.87 -30.74 4.99
C GLY A 564 1.25 -29.82 3.82
N VAL A 565 1.03 -30.22 2.57
CA VAL A 565 1.30 -29.37 1.37
C VAL A 565 0.22 -28.30 1.21
N THR A 566 -1.01 -28.68 0.87
CA THR A 566 -2.09 -27.71 0.65
C THR A 566 -2.61 -27.03 1.93
N ALA A 567 -2.30 -27.60 3.10
CA ALA A 567 -2.51 -26.95 4.38
C ALA A 567 -1.59 -25.73 4.54
N ALA A 568 -0.37 -25.76 3.99
CA ALA A 568 0.52 -24.61 4.00
C ALA A 568 -0.04 -23.44 3.15
N HIS A 569 -0.67 -23.74 2.01
CA HIS A 569 -1.44 -22.75 1.24
C HIS A 569 -2.62 -22.16 2.04
N GLN A 570 -3.35 -23.00 2.78
CA GLN A 570 -4.44 -22.55 3.65
C GLN A 570 -3.94 -21.65 4.79
N VAL A 571 -2.76 -21.93 5.35
CA VAL A 571 -2.06 -21.05 6.31
C VAL A 571 -1.69 -19.72 5.66
N ALA A 572 -1.20 -19.72 4.41
CA ALA A 572 -0.95 -18.48 3.68
C ALA A 572 -2.23 -17.66 3.45
N ALA A 573 -3.35 -18.30 3.12
CA ALA A 573 -4.65 -17.63 2.96
C ALA A 573 -5.14 -16.97 4.26
N LEU A 574 -4.97 -17.65 5.40
CA LEU A 574 -5.26 -17.10 6.73
C LEU A 574 -4.33 -15.93 7.06
N ALA A 575 -3.03 -16.08 6.79
CA ALA A 575 -2.03 -15.05 7.02
C ALA A 575 -2.32 -13.79 6.17
N ALA A 576 -2.79 -13.94 4.92
CA ALA A 576 -3.14 -12.84 4.03
C ALA A 576 -4.30 -11.97 4.53
N VAL A 577 -5.08 -12.45 5.51
CA VAL A 577 -6.13 -11.69 6.20
C VAL A 577 -5.84 -11.44 7.69
N GLY A 578 -4.59 -11.64 8.11
CA GLY A 578 -4.10 -11.35 9.45
C GLY A 578 -4.38 -12.44 10.50
N VAL A 579 -4.74 -13.66 10.08
CA VAL A 579 -4.96 -14.79 11.00
C VAL A 579 -3.72 -15.67 11.05
N ARG A 580 -3.09 -15.76 12.24
CA ARG A 580 -1.98 -16.69 12.49
C ARG A 580 -2.53 -18.09 12.73
N ALA A 581 -2.03 -19.09 12.00
CA ALA A 581 -2.47 -20.48 12.11
C ALA A 581 -1.28 -21.45 12.22
N ALA A 582 -1.48 -22.52 12.99
CA ALA A 582 -0.52 -23.61 13.13
C ALA A 582 -0.71 -24.66 12.03
N LEU A 583 0.39 -25.25 11.56
CA LEU A 583 0.34 -26.35 10.59
C LEU A 583 0.53 -27.67 11.33
N TYR A 584 -0.30 -28.69 11.05
CA TYR A 584 0.00 -30.08 11.37
C TYR A 584 0.63 -30.77 10.15
N PRO A 585 1.97 -30.92 10.08
CA PRO A 585 2.65 -31.37 8.85
C PRO A 585 2.33 -32.81 8.48
N GLY A 586 2.31 -33.72 9.47
CA GLY A 586 1.96 -35.13 9.26
C GLY A 586 0.56 -35.31 8.67
N SER A 587 -0.36 -34.41 9.03
CA SER A 587 -1.67 -34.27 8.40
C SER A 587 -2.48 -35.59 8.42
N TRP A 588 -3.45 -35.75 7.51
CA TRP A 588 -4.25 -36.97 7.43
C TRP A 588 -3.41 -38.22 7.18
N SER A 589 -2.30 -38.11 6.44
CA SER A 589 -1.43 -39.26 6.16
C SER A 589 -0.82 -39.86 7.40
N ALA A 590 -0.29 -39.05 8.31
CA ALA A 590 0.20 -39.53 9.61
C ALA A 590 -0.95 -40.06 10.46
N TRP A 591 -2.04 -39.29 10.57
CA TRP A 591 -3.19 -39.63 11.42
C TRP A 591 -3.82 -40.97 11.02
N SER A 592 -4.08 -41.16 9.73
CA SER A 592 -4.74 -42.34 9.19
C SER A 592 -3.86 -43.60 9.27
N ASN A 593 -2.53 -43.47 9.36
CA ASN A 593 -1.61 -44.60 9.56
C ASN A 593 -1.44 -44.99 11.04
N ASP A 594 -1.96 -44.21 12.00
CA ASP A 594 -1.94 -44.56 13.42
C ASP A 594 -3.26 -45.24 13.85
N PRO A 595 -3.31 -46.56 14.02
CA PRO A 595 -4.54 -47.28 14.34
C PRO A 595 -5.14 -46.90 15.71
N ALA A 596 -4.35 -46.31 16.62
CA ALA A 596 -4.86 -45.85 17.92
C ALA A 596 -5.68 -44.56 17.82
N ARG A 597 -5.57 -43.82 16.70
CA ARG A 597 -6.27 -42.55 16.51
C ARG A 597 -7.68 -42.75 15.95
N PRO A 598 -8.68 -42.06 16.51
CA PRO A 598 -10.06 -42.14 16.06
C PRO A 598 -10.25 -41.46 14.71
N VAL A 599 -11.26 -41.89 13.95
CA VAL A 599 -11.62 -41.36 12.63
C VAL A 599 -13.10 -41.00 12.66
N ALA A 600 -13.43 -39.77 12.26
CA ALA A 600 -14.79 -39.31 12.05
C ALA A 600 -15.17 -39.33 10.56
N THR A 601 -16.45 -39.46 10.24
CA THR A 601 -17.00 -39.44 8.88
C THR A 601 -18.28 -38.61 8.84
N GLY A 602 -18.72 -38.24 7.62
CA GLY A 602 -19.88 -37.36 7.42
C GLY A 602 -19.54 -35.88 7.47
N ALA A 603 -20.58 -35.03 7.38
CA ALA A 603 -20.44 -33.59 7.18
C ALA A 603 -20.29 -32.76 8.48
N ARG A 604 -20.35 -33.41 9.65
CA ARG A 604 -20.25 -32.73 10.95
C ARG A 604 -18.88 -33.00 11.58
N PRO A 605 -18.31 -32.01 12.31
CA PRO A 605 -17.08 -32.18 13.08
C PRO A 605 -17.14 -33.31 14.09
#